data_AF-A0A6N7XGJ9-F1
#
_entry.id   AF-A0A6N7XGJ9-F1
#
_cell.length_a   1.000
_cell.length_b   1.000
_cell.length_c   1.000
_cell.angle_alpha   90.00
_cell.angle_beta   90.00
_cell.angle_gamma   90.00
#
_symmetry.space_group_name_H-M   'P 1'
#
loop_
_entity.id
_entity.type
_entity.pdbx_description
1 polymer ?
#
loop_
_entity_poly.entity_id
_entity_poly.type
_entity_poly.pdbx_seq_one_letter_code
_entity_poly.pdbx_strand_id
1 'polypeptide(L)'
;MAELNRGIELMEYPFTPINMYDKIYSYGRAQETNPHPYAIALRDYLKEVNDKDDNNGYPPTAYLADINRDGIMEMLVNGTRLFYLQDGKLKTYDIEADFGDADYTMEFSQNNYLVAQPTVGDAEATTVLILKDGKIVKEPEFVGMYFLGYTSFMHGDKEISELEYEKLKEFYGVTEVYSNRKNQIDEILAMTNTIKAMTTSSKVKVNGILKEFESYNINGNNYFKLRDLAQVVNKTSKNFEVEWDGAKNAIRLISNKAYTPVGGELAKGDGKTKSAQVTTSAIYKDGKEISLTAYNIGGSNFFKLRDIAKAFDIGVTWDGPTNTVGIDTGKRYVAE
;
A
#
# COMPACT_ATOMS: atom_id res chain seq x y z
N MET A 1 -38.79 -26.40 -3.03
CA MET A 1 -39.08 -24.94 -2.96
C MET A 1 -39.51 -24.48 -1.56
N ALA A 2 -39.20 -25.22 -0.51
CA ALA A 2 -38.99 -24.76 0.85
C ALA A 2 -38.17 -25.87 1.53
N GLU A 3 -37.23 -25.52 2.41
CA GLU A 3 -36.24 -26.42 3.05
C GLU A 3 -34.95 -26.68 2.27
N LEU A 4 -34.15 -25.63 2.06
CA LEU A 4 -32.68 -25.73 2.05
C LEU A 4 -32.09 -24.34 2.34
N ASN A 5 -32.43 -23.76 3.50
CA ASN A 5 -32.02 -22.40 3.88
C ASN A 5 -31.57 -22.37 5.35
N ARG A 6 -30.59 -23.21 5.70
CA ARG A 6 -29.86 -23.12 6.98
C ARG A 6 -28.39 -23.48 6.74
N GLY A 7 -27.54 -22.47 6.90
CA GLY A 7 -26.08 -22.62 6.87
C GLY A 7 -25.37 -21.65 5.92
N ILE A 8 -25.76 -20.37 5.89
CA ILE A 8 -24.97 -19.31 5.25
C ILE A 8 -24.70 -18.26 6.33
N GLU A 9 -23.59 -18.42 7.04
CA GLU A 9 -22.85 -17.28 7.59
C GLU A 9 -21.59 -17.14 6.72
N LEU A 10 -21.78 -16.59 5.52
CA LEU A 10 -20.70 -15.92 4.83
C LEU A 10 -20.46 -14.64 5.61
N MET A 11 -19.34 -14.53 6.31
CA MET A 11 -18.88 -13.25 6.83
C MET A 11 -18.90 -12.25 5.67
N GLU A 12 -19.67 -11.17 5.82
CA GLU A 12 -19.71 -10.07 4.86
C GLU A 12 -18.29 -9.49 4.74
N TYR A 13 -17.58 -9.85 3.67
CA TYR A 13 -16.35 -9.17 3.27
C TYR A 13 -16.73 -7.99 2.38
N PRO A 14 -16.57 -6.72 2.81
CA PRO A 14 -16.92 -5.56 2.02
C PRO A 14 -15.78 -5.22 1.07
N PHE A 15 -15.50 -6.07 0.09
CA PHE A 15 -14.37 -5.81 -0.82
C PHE A 15 -14.66 -6.29 -2.24
N THR A 16 -15.24 -5.40 -3.04
CA THR A 16 -15.36 -5.54 -4.49
C THR A 16 -13.97 -5.46 -5.15
N PRO A 17 -13.58 -6.40 -6.01
CA PRO A 17 -12.36 -6.28 -6.81
C PRO A 17 -12.47 -5.10 -7.78
N ILE A 18 -11.49 -4.20 -7.76
CA ILE A 18 -11.34 -3.15 -8.78
C ILE A 18 -10.15 -3.55 -9.65
N ASN A 19 -10.43 -3.81 -10.93
CA ASN A 19 -9.41 -4.06 -11.94
C ASN A 19 -8.64 -2.75 -12.21
N MET A 20 -7.40 -2.66 -11.71
CA MET A 20 -6.55 -1.46 -11.83
C MET A 20 -5.42 -1.62 -12.87
N TYR A 21 -5.66 -2.40 -13.93
CA TYR A 21 -4.83 -2.32 -15.13
C TYR A 21 -5.33 -1.19 -16.02
N ASP A 22 -4.80 0.02 -15.83
CA ASP A 22 -4.50 0.91 -16.96
C ASP A 22 -3.70 2.16 -16.57
N LYS A 23 -2.70 2.46 -17.42
CA LYS A 23 -1.81 3.64 -17.52
C LYS A 23 -0.47 3.56 -16.79
N ILE A 24 0.52 2.98 -17.47
CA ILE A 24 1.93 3.32 -17.27
C ILE A 24 2.37 4.26 -18.40
N TYR A 25 2.82 5.45 -18.01
CA TYR A 25 3.41 6.44 -18.89
C TYR A 25 4.77 5.96 -19.40
N SER A 26 5.02 6.04 -20.71
CA SER A 26 6.36 5.91 -21.26
C SER A 26 7.16 7.17 -20.93
N TYR A 27 8.17 7.05 -20.08
CA TYR A 27 9.14 8.13 -19.87
C TYR A 27 10.49 7.71 -20.43
N GLY A 28 10.90 8.41 -21.49
CA GLY A 28 12.22 8.35 -22.07
C GLY A 28 13.29 8.82 -21.08
N ARG A 29 14.49 8.28 -21.24
CA ARG A 29 15.70 8.62 -20.48
C ARG A 29 15.88 10.13 -20.34
N ALA A 30 15.92 10.63 -19.10
CA ALA A 30 16.50 11.92 -18.77
C ALA A 30 16.98 11.99 -17.33
N GLN A 31 18.27 12.31 -17.20
CA GLN A 31 18.90 13.13 -16.15
C GLN A 31 18.85 12.63 -14.70
N GLU A 32 19.84 13.08 -13.93
CA GLU A 32 20.15 12.76 -12.53
C GLU A 32 18.93 12.93 -11.61
N THR A 33 18.09 11.91 -11.57
CA THR A 33 16.95 11.79 -10.67
C THR A 33 17.35 10.84 -9.55
N ASN A 34 17.01 11.19 -8.30
CA ASN A 34 17.21 10.28 -7.19
C ASN A 34 16.34 9.03 -7.43
N PRO A 35 16.94 7.84 -7.60
CA PRO A 35 16.20 6.62 -7.94
C PRO A 35 15.29 6.22 -6.78
N HIS A 36 14.07 5.75 -7.11
CA HIS A 36 13.11 5.28 -6.11
C HIS A 36 13.71 4.17 -5.22
N PRO A 37 13.38 4.03 -3.92
CA PRO A 37 13.94 2.97 -3.08
C PRO A 37 13.76 1.56 -3.67
N TYR A 38 12.64 1.28 -4.34
CA TYR A 38 12.48 0.02 -5.10
C TYR A 38 13.47 -0.13 -6.25
N ALA A 39 13.76 0.94 -6.99
CA ALA A 39 14.75 0.92 -8.05
C ALA A 39 16.16 0.65 -7.50
N ILE A 40 16.50 1.23 -6.34
CA ILE A 40 17.78 0.98 -5.67
C ILE A 40 17.86 -0.48 -5.21
N ALA A 41 16.85 -0.96 -4.50
CA ALA A 41 16.76 -2.32 -3.99
C ALA A 41 16.91 -3.36 -5.10
N LEU A 42 16.20 -3.16 -6.21
CA LEU A 42 16.26 -4.05 -7.36
C LEU A 42 17.66 -4.01 -8.00
N ARG A 43 18.29 -2.84 -8.15
CA ARG A 43 19.66 -2.75 -8.67
C ARG A 43 20.66 -3.48 -7.78
N ASP A 44 20.52 -3.38 -6.47
CA ASP A 44 21.43 -4.03 -5.54
C ASP A 44 21.21 -5.55 -5.54
N TYR A 45 19.96 -6.01 -5.55
CA TYR A 45 19.63 -7.42 -5.74
C TYR A 45 20.23 -7.99 -7.05
N LEU A 46 20.06 -7.28 -8.16
CA LEU A 46 20.55 -7.75 -9.47
C LEU A 46 22.09 -7.83 -9.51
N LYS A 47 22.81 -6.98 -8.76
CA LYS A 47 24.26 -7.12 -8.59
C LYS A 47 24.60 -8.38 -7.79
N GLU A 48 23.91 -8.62 -6.66
CA GLU A 48 24.13 -9.80 -5.82
C GLU A 48 23.98 -11.11 -6.60
N VAL A 49 22.95 -11.22 -7.44
CA VAL A 49 22.66 -12.39 -8.28
C VAL A 49 23.71 -12.58 -9.37
N ASN A 50 24.07 -11.50 -10.09
CA ASN A 50 25.09 -11.58 -11.14
C ASN A 50 26.47 -11.99 -10.60
N ASP A 51 26.79 -11.64 -9.36
CA ASP A 51 28.05 -12.01 -8.71
C ASP A 51 28.09 -13.49 -8.26
N LYS A 52 26.94 -14.17 -8.19
CA LYS A 52 26.80 -15.52 -7.63
C LYS A 52 26.59 -16.64 -8.64
N ASP A 53 26.42 -16.31 -9.93
CA ASP A 53 26.10 -17.29 -11.00
C ASP A 53 24.91 -18.20 -10.61
N ASP A 54 23.98 -17.69 -9.78
CA ASP A 54 22.98 -18.46 -9.04
C ASP A 54 21.60 -18.50 -9.71
N ASN A 55 21.43 -17.82 -10.85
CA ASN A 55 20.13 -17.66 -11.48
C ASN A 55 19.68 -18.85 -12.36
N ASN A 56 20.44 -19.94 -12.43
CA ASN A 56 20.13 -21.15 -13.24
C ASN A 56 19.71 -20.85 -14.70
N GLY A 57 20.12 -19.71 -15.26
CA GLY A 57 19.73 -19.25 -16.59
C GLY A 57 18.35 -18.59 -16.72
N TYR A 58 17.56 -18.46 -15.65
CA TYR A 58 16.29 -17.74 -15.68
C TYR A 58 16.49 -16.23 -15.52
N PRO A 59 15.74 -15.40 -16.27
CA PRO A 59 15.78 -13.96 -16.07
C PRO A 59 15.18 -13.62 -14.70
N PRO A 60 15.75 -12.65 -13.97
CA PRO A 60 15.16 -12.18 -12.73
C PRO A 60 13.76 -11.62 -12.98
N THR A 61 12.90 -11.69 -11.97
CA THR A 61 11.55 -11.11 -12.02
C THR A 61 11.33 -10.11 -10.88
N ALA A 62 10.54 -9.08 -11.14
CA ALA A 62 10.09 -8.15 -10.10
C ALA A 62 8.67 -7.67 -10.41
N TYR A 63 7.81 -7.67 -9.40
CA TYR A 63 6.40 -7.33 -9.51
C TYR A 63 5.98 -6.39 -8.39
N LEU A 64 4.99 -5.53 -8.65
CA LEU A 64 4.40 -4.64 -7.65
C LEU A 64 2.90 -4.96 -7.45
N ALA A 65 2.46 -5.09 -6.19
CA ALA A 65 1.03 -5.20 -5.84
C ALA A 65 0.77 -4.51 -4.51
N ASP A 66 -0.40 -3.88 -4.33
CA ASP A 66 -0.87 -3.38 -3.02
C ASP A 66 -1.72 -4.47 -2.37
N ILE A 67 -1.08 -5.32 -1.56
CA ILE A 67 -1.72 -6.53 -1.02
C ILE A 67 -2.60 -6.23 0.19
N ASN A 68 -2.33 -5.12 0.89
CA ASN A 68 -3.03 -4.74 2.12
C ASN A 68 -4.07 -3.61 1.90
N ARG A 69 -4.16 -3.09 0.66
CA ARG A 69 -5.09 -2.05 0.21
C ARG A 69 -4.90 -0.70 0.91
N ASP A 70 -3.68 -0.40 1.35
CA ASP A 70 -3.34 0.87 1.99
C ASP A 70 -2.93 1.96 0.97
N GLY A 71 -2.77 1.59 -0.29
CA GLY A 71 -2.32 2.42 -1.40
C GLY A 71 -0.79 2.43 -1.60
N ILE A 72 -0.04 1.62 -0.85
CA ILE A 72 1.40 1.41 -0.96
C ILE A 72 1.62 0.06 -1.63
N MET A 73 2.33 0.06 -2.76
CA MET A 73 2.65 -1.18 -3.46
C MET A 73 3.79 -1.89 -2.73
N GLU A 74 3.69 -3.19 -2.52
CA GLU A 74 4.79 -4.12 -2.21
C GLU A 74 5.54 -4.57 -3.48
N MET A 75 6.85 -4.77 -3.38
CA MET A 75 7.70 -5.32 -4.44
C MET A 75 8.13 -6.75 -4.13
N LEU A 76 7.67 -7.71 -4.93
CA LEU A 76 8.16 -9.09 -4.87
C LEU A 76 9.25 -9.30 -5.92
N VAL A 77 10.42 -9.75 -5.50
CA VAL A 77 11.58 -10.00 -6.36
C VAL A 77 11.89 -11.50 -6.39
N ASN A 78 11.96 -12.04 -7.61
CA ASN A 78 12.28 -13.43 -7.93
C ASN A 78 11.49 -14.45 -7.10
N GLY A 79 10.22 -14.15 -6.82
CA GLY A 79 9.32 -14.99 -6.03
C GLY A 79 9.76 -15.32 -4.60
N THR A 80 10.78 -14.63 -4.07
CA THR A 80 11.45 -15.03 -2.82
C THR A 80 11.68 -13.87 -1.85
N ARG A 81 11.85 -12.64 -2.32
CA ARG A 81 12.06 -11.46 -1.47
C ARG A 81 10.92 -10.47 -1.64
N LEU A 82 10.16 -10.27 -0.57
CA LEU A 82 9.06 -9.32 -0.53
C LEU A 82 9.49 -8.06 0.22
N PHE A 83 9.52 -6.95 -0.50
CA PHE A 83 9.81 -5.64 0.03
C PHE A 83 8.55 -4.78 0.11
N TYR A 84 8.54 -3.86 1.05
CA TYR A 84 7.51 -2.84 1.13
C TYR A 84 8.13 -1.50 1.49
N LEU A 85 7.49 -0.43 1.05
CA LEU A 85 7.87 0.91 1.43
C LEU A 85 7.17 1.24 2.74
N GLN A 86 7.98 1.52 3.74
CA GLN A 86 7.49 2.09 4.98
C GLN A 86 8.40 3.26 5.30
N ASP A 87 7.82 4.46 5.32
CA ASP A 87 8.50 5.68 5.80
C ASP A 87 9.59 6.17 4.87
N GLY A 88 9.33 6.03 3.56
CA GLY A 88 10.31 6.32 2.52
C GLY A 88 11.53 5.41 2.57
N LYS A 89 11.50 4.36 3.40
CA LYS A 89 12.52 3.33 3.51
C LYS A 89 11.97 2.02 2.99
N LEU A 90 12.86 1.28 2.36
CA LEU A 90 12.57 -0.10 2.01
C LEU A 90 12.68 -0.95 3.28
N LYS A 91 11.67 -1.79 3.51
CA LYS A 91 11.69 -2.86 4.49
C LYS A 91 11.36 -4.17 3.81
N THR A 92 11.66 -5.27 4.48
CA THR A 92 11.27 -6.63 4.06
C THR A 92 10.21 -7.14 5.00
N TYR A 93 9.21 -7.81 4.47
CA TYR A 93 8.31 -8.56 5.35
C TYR A 93 9.02 -9.82 5.83
N ASP A 94 8.87 -10.10 7.12
CA ASP A 94 9.16 -11.43 7.65
C ASP A 94 8.04 -12.37 7.19
N ILE A 95 8.43 -13.47 6.54
CA ILE A 95 7.52 -14.54 6.19
C ILE A 95 7.66 -15.60 7.28
N GLU A 96 6.68 -15.66 8.19
CA GLU A 96 6.62 -16.68 9.24
C GLU A 96 5.92 -17.96 8.76
N ALA A 97 5.77 -18.12 7.45
CA ALA A 97 5.22 -19.34 6.88
C ALA A 97 6.31 -20.40 6.82
N ASP A 98 6.27 -21.33 7.77
CA ASP A 98 6.90 -22.64 7.62
C ASP A 98 6.12 -23.39 6.54
N PHE A 99 6.67 -23.46 5.34
CA PHE A 99 6.10 -24.23 4.26
C PHE A 99 6.59 -25.70 4.25
N GLY A 100 7.25 -26.15 5.32
CA GLY A 100 7.84 -27.48 5.42
C GLY A 100 9.09 -27.62 4.54
N ASP A 101 9.46 -28.87 4.22
CA ASP A 101 10.66 -29.20 3.43
C ASP A 101 10.50 -28.93 1.91
N ALA A 102 9.35 -28.45 1.46
CA ALA A 102 9.11 -28.16 0.05
C ALA A 102 9.62 -26.76 -0.31
N ASP A 103 10.22 -26.63 -1.50
CA ASP A 103 10.49 -25.31 -2.09
C ASP A 103 9.17 -24.66 -2.51
N TYR A 104 9.08 -23.33 -2.36
CA TYR A 104 7.92 -22.55 -2.80
C TYR A 104 8.35 -21.35 -3.62
N THR A 105 7.54 -21.03 -4.63
CA THR A 105 7.59 -19.75 -5.32
C THR A 105 6.41 -18.91 -4.89
N MET A 106 6.65 -17.63 -4.58
CA MET A 106 5.59 -16.67 -4.35
C MET A 106 5.27 -15.88 -5.61
N GLU A 107 4.02 -15.48 -5.77
CA GLU A 107 3.59 -14.54 -6.79
C GLU A 107 2.44 -13.64 -6.30
N PHE A 108 2.16 -12.59 -7.06
CA PHE A 108 0.95 -11.80 -6.88
C PHE A 108 -0.12 -12.25 -7.87
N SER A 109 -1.27 -12.65 -7.33
CA SER A 109 -2.44 -13.04 -8.12
C SER A 109 -3.02 -11.87 -8.93
N GLN A 110 -4.00 -12.16 -9.79
CA GLN A 110 -4.70 -11.13 -10.57
C GLN A 110 -5.44 -10.11 -9.69
N ASN A 111 -5.89 -10.56 -8.52
CA ASN A 111 -6.60 -9.74 -7.55
C ASN A 111 -5.67 -9.16 -6.46
N ASN A 112 -4.35 -9.13 -6.72
CA ASN A 112 -3.31 -8.59 -5.83
C ASN A 112 -3.21 -9.31 -4.46
N TYR A 113 -3.52 -10.60 -4.40
CA TYR A 113 -3.17 -11.41 -3.24
C TYR A 113 -1.76 -11.98 -3.40
N LEU A 114 -1.01 -12.02 -2.30
CA LEU A 114 0.24 -12.79 -2.26
C LEU A 114 -0.11 -14.27 -2.13
N VAL A 115 0.40 -15.09 -3.03
CA VAL A 115 0.17 -16.54 -3.02
C VAL A 115 1.49 -17.28 -3.09
N ALA A 116 1.57 -18.41 -2.41
CA ALA A 116 2.68 -19.35 -2.47
C ALA A 116 2.22 -20.66 -3.09
N GLN A 117 3.04 -21.20 -3.98
CA GLN A 117 2.82 -22.47 -4.66
C GLN A 117 4.08 -23.35 -4.51
N PRO A 118 3.92 -24.66 -4.24
CA PRO A 118 5.05 -25.57 -4.11
C PRO A 118 5.75 -25.75 -5.46
N THR A 119 7.08 -25.90 -5.41
CA THR A 119 7.93 -26.05 -6.60
C THR A 119 8.20 -27.53 -6.95
N VAL A 120 7.74 -28.47 -6.12
CA VAL A 120 8.05 -29.90 -6.24
C VAL A 120 6.80 -30.78 -6.12
N GLY A 121 6.50 -31.56 -7.17
CA GLY A 121 5.43 -32.59 -7.21
C GLY A 121 4.27 -32.27 -8.17
N ASP A 122 3.34 -33.22 -8.32
CA ASP A 122 2.13 -33.09 -9.15
C ASP A 122 0.95 -32.43 -8.41
N ALA A 123 1.17 -31.95 -7.18
CA ALA A 123 0.12 -31.38 -6.34
C ALA A 123 -0.05 -29.87 -6.57
N GLU A 124 -1.27 -29.42 -6.91
CA GLU A 124 -1.64 -28.00 -7.02
C GLU A 124 -2.08 -27.46 -5.64
N ALA A 125 -1.12 -27.26 -4.73
CA ALA A 125 -1.38 -26.59 -3.47
C ALA A 125 -1.24 -25.08 -3.63
N THR A 126 -2.31 -24.29 -3.45
CA THR A 126 -2.21 -22.84 -3.38
C THR A 126 -2.42 -22.37 -1.95
N THR A 127 -1.45 -21.62 -1.43
CA THR A 127 -1.56 -20.97 -0.14
C THR A 127 -1.68 -19.46 -0.35
N VAL A 128 -2.77 -18.87 0.12
CA VAL A 128 -2.86 -17.40 0.22
C VAL A 128 -2.12 -16.96 1.48
N LEU A 129 -1.30 -15.94 1.30
CA LEU A 129 -0.55 -15.31 2.36
C LEU A 129 -1.17 -13.95 2.67
N ILE A 130 -1.38 -13.67 3.95
CA ILE A 130 -1.94 -12.39 4.39
C ILE A 130 -1.00 -11.66 5.33
N LEU A 131 -1.19 -10.35 5.41
CA LEU A 131 -0.51 -9.51 6.37
C LEU A 131 -1.25 -9.54 7.72
N LYS A 132 -0.57 -9.96 8.78
CA LYS A 132 -1.06 -9.91 10.16
C LYS A 132 0.02 -9.37 11.08
N ASP A 133 -0.30 -8.30 11.80
CA ASP A 133 0.61 -7.65 12.77
C ASP A 133 2.01 -7.31 12.19
N GLY A 134 2.07 -6.95 10.89
CA GLY A 134 3.32 -6.61 10.21
C GLY A 134 4.11 -7.80 9.69
N LYS A 135 3.56 -9.01 9.77
CA LYS A 135 4.17 -10.25 9.27
C LYS A 135 3.30 -10.92 8.23
N ILE A 136 3.94 -11.63 7.31
CA ILE A 136 3.22 -12.46 6.36
C ILE A 136 2.97 -13.82 7.02
N VAL A 137 1.69 -14.16 7.15
CA VAL A 137 1.23 -15.42 7.73
C VAL A 137 0.41 -16.20 6.71
N LYS A 138 0.42 -17.52 6.89
CA LYS A 138 -0.40 -18.45 6.12
C LYS A 138 -1.87 -18.35 6.56
N GLU A 139 -2.76 -18.15 5.60
CA GLU A 139 -4.19 -18.44 5.78
C GLU A 139 -4.47 -19.91 5.41
N PRO A 140 -5.62 -20.47 5.86
CA PRO A 140 -5.95 -21.86 5.63
C PRO A 140 -5.75 -22.21 4.17
N GLU A 141 -4.92 -23.23 3.92
CA GLU A 141 -4.65 -23.75 2.59
C GLU A 141 -5.95 -24.00 1.87
N PHE A 142 -6.05 -23.60 0.60
CA PHE A 142 -6.94 -24.30 -0.30
C PHE A 142 -6.10 -25.16 -1.24
N VAL A 143 -6.07 -26.45 -0.93
CA VAL A 143 -5.30 -27.43 -1.67
C VAL A 143 -6.21 -28.05 -2.72
N GLY A 144 -5.86 -27.94 -4.00
CA GLY A 144 -6.34 -28.83 -5.03
C GLY A 144 -5.29 -29.93 -5.20
N MET A 145 -5.32 -30.96 -4.38
CA MET A 145 -4.29 -32.00 -4.49
C MET A 145 -4.69 -32.95 -5.60
N TYR A 146 -3.90 -33.00 -6.67
CA TYR A 146 -3.92 -34.11 -7.62
C TYR A 146 -2.77 -35.05 -7.31
N PHE A 147 -3.07 -36.19 -6.71
CA PHE A 147 -2.04 -37.20 -6.42
C PHE A 147 -2.52 -38.57 -6.85
N LEU A 148 -1.81 -39.19 -7.80
CA LEU A 148 -2.09 -40.53 -8.30
C LEU A 148 -3.55 -40.75 -8.76
N GLY A 149 -4.19 -39.73 -9.33
CA GLY A 149 -5.56 -39.80 -9.86
C GLY A 149 -6.67 -39.48 -8.85
N TYR A 150 -6.33 -39.06 -7.63
CA TYR A 150 -7.29 -38.55 -6.65
C TYR A 150 -7.22 -37.03 -6.60
N THR A 151 -8.38 -36.38 -6.74
CA THR A 151 -8.56 -34.94 -6.51
C THR A 151 -9.28 -34.74 -5.18
N SER A 152 -8.69 -33.99 -4.26
CA SER A 152 -9.35 -33.52 -3.04
C SER A 152 -9.17 -32.01 -2.91
N PHE A 153 -10.22 -31.34 -2.46
CA PHE A 153 -10.24 -29.91 -2.26
C PHE A 153 -10.38 -29.60 -0.77
N MET A 154 -9.44 -28.86 -0.22
CA MET A 154 -9.45 -28.49 1.21
C MET A 154 -9.60 -26.98 1.38
N HIS A 155 -10.10 -26.54 2.52
CA HIS A 155 -9.95 -25.17 3.03
C HIS A 155 -9.61 -25.25 4.52
N GLY A 156 -8.32 -25.08 4.85
CA GLY A 156 -7.79 -25.45 6.16
C GLY A 156 -7.96 -26.95 6.41
N ASP A 157 -8.47 -27.30 7.59
CA ASP A 157 -8.68 -28.69 7.99
C ASP A 157 -9.98 -29.30 7.42
N LYS A 158 -10.73 -28.54 6.61
CA LYS A 158 -12.05 -28.95 6.11
C LYS A 158 -12.00 -29.33 4.62
N GLU A 159 -12.52 -30.50 4.28
CA GLU A 159 -12.79 -30.87 2.89
C GLU A 159 -13.97 -30.06 2.33
N ILE A 160 -13.78 -29.50 1.14
CA ILE A 160 -14.74 -28.65 0.43
C ILE A 160 -15.08 -29.26 -0.93
N SER A 161 -16.15 -28.78 -1.55
CA SER A 161 -16.50 -29.17 -2.91
C SER A 161 -15.63 -28.46 -3.96
N GLU A 162 -15.52 -29.05 -5.14
CA GLU A 162 -14.90 -28.42 -6.32
C GLU A 162 -15.50 -27.04 -6.63
N LEU A 163 -16.82 -26.89 -6.48
CA LEU A 163 -17.51 -25.61 -6.70
C LEU A 163 -17.07 -24.54 -5.69
N GLU A 164 -16.85 -24.91 -4.42
CA GLU A 164 -16.33 -24.00 -3.40
C GLU A 164 -14.88 -23.63 -3.69
N TYR A 165 -14.07 -24.60 -4.12
CA TYR A 165 -12.68 -24.39 -4.53
C TYR A 165 -12.56 -23.40 -5.69
N GLU A 166 -13.36 -23.57 -6.75
CA GLU A 166 -13.34 -22.66 -7.91
C GLU A 166 -13.80 -21.23 -7.56
N LYS A 167 -14.75 -21.08 -6.64
CA LYS A 167 -15.14 -19.75 -6.12
C LYS A 167 -14.02 -19.08 -5.35
N LEU A 168 -13.24 -19.82 -4.57
CA LEU A 168 -12.08 -19.29 -3.86
C LEU A 168 -10.98 -18.88 -4.85
N LYS A 169 -10.71 -19.69 -5.88
CA LYS A 169 -9.79 -19.34 -6.96
C LYS A 169 -10.18 -18.04 -7.66
N GLU A 170 -11.46 -17.88 -8.01
CA GLU A 170 -11.98 -16.65 -8.62
C GLU A 170 -11.84 -15.45 -7.67
N PHE A 171 -12.20 -15.63 -6.40
CA PHE A 171 -12.09 -14.57 -5.39
C PHE A 171 -10.65 -14.09 -5.19
N TYR A 172 -9.70 -15.01 -5.06
CA TYR A 172 -8.29 -14.69 -4.88
C TYR A 172 -7.59 -14.37 -6.21
N GLY A 173 -8.23 -14.56 -7.36
CA GLY A 173 -7.65 -14.31 -8.67
C GLY A 173 -6.50 -15.25 -9.02
N VAL A 174 -6.57 -16.50 -8.54
CA VAL A 174 -5.60 -17.56 -8.81
C VAL A 174 -6.11 -18.38 -10.00
N THR A 175 -5.47 -18.24 -11.16
CA THR A 175 -5.82 -18.94 -12.40
C THR A 175 -4.83 -20.06 -12.70
N GLU A 176 -5.25 -21.10 -13.44
CA GLU A 176 -4.37 -22.23 -13.85
C GLU A 176 -3.15 -21.80 -14.69
N VAL A 177 -3.25 -20.66 -15.37
CA VAL A 177 -2.12 -20.06 -16.06
C VAL A 177 -1.35 -19.24 -15.03
N TYR A 178 -0.11 -19.65 -14.72
CA TYR A 178 0.92 -18.84 -14.04
C TYR A 178 0.67 -17.36 -14.34
N SER A 179 0.64 -16.50 -13.31
CA SER A 179 0.18 -15.14 -13.49
C SER A 179 0.76 -14.53 -14.77
N ASN A 180 -0.09 -14.21 -15.76
CA ASN A 180 0.31 -13.50 -16.98
C ASN A 180 0.76 -12.06 -16.69
N ARG A 181 1.14 -11.79 -15.43
CA ARG A 181 1.65 -10.52 -14.96
C ARG A 181 2.99 -10.30 -15.67
N LYS A 182 3.02 -9.23 -16.45
CA LYS A 182 4.22 -8.76 -17.11
C LYS A 182 5.31 -8.50 -16.05
N ASN A 183 6.50 -9.05 -16.26
CA ASN A 183 7.68 -8.71 -15.44
C ASN A 183 7.93 -7.18 -15.50
N GLN A 184 8.07 -6.54 -14.34
CA GLN A 184 8.12 -5.07 -14.20
C GLN A 184 9.52 -4.55 -13.92
N ILE A 185 10.58 -5.34 -14.09
CA ILE A 185 11.97 -4.92 -13.81
C ILE A 185 12.32 -3.59 -14.47
N ASP A 186 12.10 -3.44 -15.77
CA ASP A 186 12.48 -2.21 -16.49
C ASP A 186 11.71 -0.99 -15.98
N GLU A 187 10.43 -1.18 -15.66
CA GLU A 187 9.56 -0.14 -15.13
C GLU A 187 10.03 0.29 -13.73
N ILE A 188 10.36 -0.67 -12.86
CA ILE A 188 10.87 -0.42 -11.51
C ILE A 188 12.25 0.25 -11.55
N LEU A 189 13.16 -0.21 -12.42
CA LEU A 189 14.48 0.38 -12.60
C LEU A 189 14.44 1.82 -13.15
N ALA A 190 13.36 2.17 -13.86
CA ALA A 190 13.09 3.51 -14.34
C ALA A 190 12.36 4.41 -13.31
N MET A 191 11.94 3.87 -12.16
CA MET A 191 11.24 4.66 -11.14
C MET A 191 12.13 5.73 -10.53
N THR A 192 11.58 6.94 -10.44
CA THR A 192 12.20 8.09 -9.79
C THR A 192 11.50 8.39 -8.47
N ASN A 193 12.17 9.08 -7.56
CA ASN A 193 11.55 9.59 -6.32
C ASN A 193 10.59 10.76 -6.54
N THR A 194 10.20 11.04 -7.78
CA THR A 194 9.29 12.13 -8.11
C THR A 194 7.98 11.58 -8.62
N ILE A 195 6.88 12.11 -8.10
CA ILE A 195 5.53 11.88 -8.61
C ILE A 195 4.88 13.19 -9.02
N LYS A 196 3.93 13.12 -9.94
CA LYS A 196 3.16 14.29 -10.35
C LYS A 196 2.07 14.58 -9.32
N ALA A 197 2.15 15.73 -8.68
CA ALA A 197 1.12 16.25 -7.80
C ALA A 197 0.13 17.12 -8.60
N MET A 198 -1.04 16.55 -8.87
CA MET A 198 -2.11 17.21 -9.61
C MET A 198 -2.86 18.15 -8.68
N THR A 199 -3.18 19.36 -9.10
CA THR A 199 -3.97 20.27 -8.26
C THR A 199 -5.38 19.75 -8.07
N THR A 200 -5.97 19.95 -6.90
CA THR A 200 -7.39 19.65 -6.69
C THR A 200 -8.23 20.92 -6.73
N SER A 201 -9.48 20.79 -7.19
CA SER A 201 -10.52 21.82 -7.06
C SER A 201 -11.51 21.52 -5.93
N SER A 202 -11.20 20.51 -5.10
CA SER A 202 -12.09 20.08 -4.02
C SER A 202 -12.19 21.15 -2.95
N LYS A 203 -13.42 21.38 -2.49
CA LYS A 203 -13.67 22.28 -1.36
C LYS A 203 -13.26 21.58 -0.08
N VAL A 204 -12.65 22.30 0.86
CA VAL A 204 -12.32 21.76 2.18
C VAL A 204 -13.18 22.44 3.23
N LYS A 205 -13.93 21.67 4.01
CA LYS A 205 -14.65 22.15 5.18
C LYS A 205 -14.02 21.59 6.44
N VAL A 206 -13.70 22.47 7.39
CA VAL A 206 -13.18 22.11 8.71
C VAL A 206 -14.23 22.47 9.75
N ASN A 207 -14.77 21.46 10.44
CA ASN A 207 -15.92 21.59 11.34
C ASN A 207 -17.09 22.35 10.68
N GLY A 208 -17.38 22.02 9.41
CA GLY A 208 -18.44 22.66 8.61
C GLY A 208 -18.07 24.02 7.99
N ILE A 209 -16.94 24.63 8.38
CA ILE A 209 -16.51 25.94 7.88
C ILE A 209 -15.59 25.77 6.68
N LEU A 210 -15.88 26.46 5.57
CA LEU A 210 -15.03 26.43 4.37
C LEU A 210 -13.63 26.99 4.67
N LYS A 211 -12.60 26.29 4.21
CA LYS A 211 -11.19 26.69 4.28
C LYS A 211 -10.55 26.53 2.91
N GLU A 212 -9.72 27.48 2.54
CA GLU A 212 -8.93 27.44 1.30
C GLU A 212 -7.45 27.35 1.67
N PHE A 213 -6.78 26.34 1.13
CA PHE A 213 -5.34 26.14 1.24
C PHE A 213 -4.89 25.13 0.19
N GLU A 214 -3.58 25.13 -0.09
CA GLU A 214 -2.97 24.31 -1.13
C GLU A 214 -3.20 22.81 -0.87
N SER A 215 -3.63 22.10 -1.91
CA SER A 215 -3.86 20.66 -1.86
C SER A 215 -3.57 20.02 -3.21
N TYR A 216 -3.17 18.76 -3.15
CA TYR A 216 -2.81 17.98 -4.33
C TYR A 216 -3.49 16.62 -4.33
N ASN A 217 -3.86 16.14 -5.50
CA ASN A 217 -4.20 14.76 -5.76
C ASN A 217 -2.93 14.04 -6.22
N ILE A 218 -2.53 13.03 -5.47
CA ILE A 218 -1.40 12.15 -5.80
C ILE A 218 -1.95 10.73 -5.70
N ASN A 219 -1.93 9.97 -6.81
CA ASN A 219 -2.48 8.62 -6.90
C ASN A 219 -3.90 8.50 -6.30
N GLY A 220 -4.81 9.39 -6.71
CA GLY A 220 -6.22 9.34 -6.28
C GLY A 220 -6.47 9.83 -4.85
N ASN A 221 -5.43 10.17 -4.08
CA ASN A 221 -5.55 10.57 -2.68
C ASN A 221 -5.34 12.09 -2.51
N ASN A 222 -6.02 12.69 -1.53
CA ASN A 222 -5.86 14.10 -1.18
C ASN A 222 -4.68 14.31 -0.24
N TYR A 223 -3.70 15.10 -0.67
CA TYR A 223 -2.51 15.46 0.06
C TYR A 223 -2.54 16.93 0.46
N PHE A 224 -2.20 17.18 1.73
CA PHE A 224 -2.16 18.52 2.30
C PHE A 224 -0.83 18.76 3.00
N LYS A 225 -0.39 20.01 2.98
CA LYS A 225 0.75 20.47 3.77
C LYS A 225 0.49 20.17 5.25
N LEU A 226 1.40 19.44 5.90
CA LEU A 226 1.23 18.97 7.28
C LEU A 226 0.90 20.11 8.26
N ARG A 227 1.60 21.23 8.10
CA ARG A 227 1.44 22.42 8.94
C ARG A 227 0.09 23.12 8.72
N ASP A 228 -0.48 23.01 7.52
CA ASP A 228 -1.84 23.51 7.26
C ASP A 228 -2.87 22.66 8.00
N LEU A 229 -2.71 21.33 8.00
CA LEU A 229 -3.57 20.43 8.78
C LEU A 229 -3.51 20.75 10.27
N ALA A 230 -2.30 20.90 10.83
CA ALA A 230 -2.11 21.29 12.23
C ALA A 230 -2.78 22.65 12.54
N GLN A 231 -2.64 23.60 11.63
CA GLN A 231 -3.21 24.94 11.77
C GLN A 231 -4.75 24.95 11.74
N VAL A 232 -5.39 24.20 10.83
CA VAL A 232 -6.85 24.22 10.71
C VAL A 232 -7.56 23.50 11.86
N VAL A 233 -6.94 22.50 12.49
CA VAL A 233 -7.47 21.81 13.67
C VAL A 233 -6.98 22.42 14.99
N ASN A 234 -6.16 23.48 14.92
CA ASN A 234 -5.68 24.16 16.12
C ASN A 234 -6.85 24.70 16.95
N LYS A 235 -6.70 24.73 18.28
CA LYS A 235 -7.75 25.09 19.26
C LYS A 235 -8.96 24.14 19.33
N THR A 236 -8.83 22.93 18.81
CA THR A 236 -9.78 21.84 19.03
C THR A 236 -9.17 20.78 19.94
N SER A 237 -9.97 19.81 20.41
CA SER A 237 -9.48 18.64 21.15
C SER A 237 -8.64 17.68 20.32
N LYS A 238 -8.51 17.92 19.01
CA LYS A 238 -7.71 17.13 18.06
C LYS A 238 -6.51 17.93 17.54
N ASN A 239 -6.10 18.97 18.29
CA ASN A 239 -4.92 19.75 17.96
C ASN A 239 -3.63 18.93 18.10
N PHE A 240 -2.63 19.32 17.32
CA PHE A 240 -1.29 18.76 17.41
C PHE A 240 -0.24 19.77 16.96
N GLU A 241 0.97 19.62 17.49
CA GLU A 241 2.14 20.41 17.12
C GLU A 241 3.01 19.66 16.10
N VAL A 242 3.73 20.42 15.28
CA VAL A 242 4.69 19.91 14.28
C VAL A 242 6.07 20.52 14.50
N GLU A 243 6.98 19.71 15.02
CA GLU A 243 8.39 20.06 15.23
C GLU A 243 9.29 19.39 14.17
N TRP A 244 10.35 20.07 13.77
CA TRP A 244 11.39 19.53 12.89
C TRP A 244 12.66 19.26 13.69
N ASP A 245 13.20 18.05 13.58
CA ASP A 245 14.50 17.64 14.12
C ASP A 245 15.46 17.40 12.95
N GLY A 246 16.22 18.44 12.60
CA GLY A 246 17.17 18.38 11.48
C GLY A 246 18.34 17.44 11.72
N ALA A 247 18.75 17.22 12.97
CA ALA A 247 19.85 16.31 13.30
C ALA A 247 19.47 14.84 13.03
N LYS A 248 18.20 14.50 13.21
CA LYS A 248 17.66 13.15 12.94
C LYS A 248 16.93 13.04 11.60
N ASN A 249 16.88 14.11 10.80
CA ASN A 249 16.03 14.19 9.61
C ASN A 249 14.59 13.73 9.93
N ALA A 250 13.97 14.32 10.95
CA ALA A 250 12.73 13.80 11.51
C ALA A 250 11.65 14.86 11.74
N ILE A 251 10.39 14.47 11.53
CA ILE A 251 9.19 15.24 11.82
C ILE A 251 8.59 14.69 13.11
N ARG A 252 8.38 15.56 14.10
CA ARG A 252 7.77 15.19 15.37
C ARG A 252 6.36 15.78 15.45
N LEU A 253 5.40 14.89 15.64
CA LEU A 253 3.98 15.12 15.77
C LEU A 253 3.60 14.96 17.24
N ILE A 254 3.09 16.00 17.88
CA ILE A 254 2.80 16.00 19.32
C ILE A 254 1.31 16.23 19.53
N SER A 255 0.57 15.22 19.97
CA SER A 255 -0.85 15.28 20.25
C SER A 255 -1.18 16.20 21.43
N ASN A 256 -2.38 16.78 21.42
CA ASN A 256 -2.93 17.63 22.49
C ASN A 256 -2.09 18.89 22.80
N LYS A 257 -1.17 19.24 21.90
CA LYS A 257 -0.37 20.46 21.97
C LYS A 257 -0.87 21.42 20.90
N ALA A 258 -1.08 22.69 21.29
CA ALA A 258 -1.47 23.72 20.34
C ALA A 258 -0.37 23.90 19.28
N TYR A 259 -0.78 24.01 18.02
CA TYR A 259 0.15 24.27 16.93
C TYR A 259 0.71 25.69 17.03
N THR A 260 2.03 25.83 16.86
CA THR A 260 2.74 27.10 16.80
C THR A 260 2.98 27.49 15.33
N PRO A 261 2.33 28.54 14.81
CA PRO A 261 2.54 28.98 13.43
C PRO A 261 3.99 29.40 13.19
N VAL A 262 4.55 28.97 12.07
CA VAL A 262 5.91 29.32 11.61
C VAL A 262 5.91 30.21 10.37
N GLY A 263 4.73 30.50 9.80
CA GLY A 263 4.54 31.36 8.64
C GLY A 263 4.32 30.56 7.35
N GLY A 264 3.44 31.09 6.48
CA GLY A 264 3.10 30.46 5.20
C GLY A 264 2.02 29.37 5.29
N GLU A 265 1.44 29.13 6.47
CA GLU A 265 0.28 28.24 6.61
C GLU A 265 -0.95 28.79 5.87
N LEU A 266 -1.77 27.86 5.40
CA LEU A 266 -3.02 28.09 4.69
C LEU A 266 -2.90 28.90 3.39
N ALA A 267 -1.68 29.08 2.88
CA ALA A 267 -1.50 29.66 1.55
C ALA A 267 -2.23 28.82 0.49
N LYS A 268 -2.92 29.49 -0.43
CA LYS A 268 -3.76 28.87 -1.47
C LYS A 268 -2.97 28.08 -2.54
N GLY A 269 -1.65 28.30 -2.61
CA GLY A 269 -0.82 27.80 -3.70
C GLY A 269 -1.02 28.57 -5.01
N ASP A 270 -0.32 28.16 -6.05
CA ASP A 270 -0.36 28.78 -7.39
C ASP A 270 -1.34 28.09 -8.35
N GLY A 271 -2.05 27.06 -7.88
CA GLY A 271 -3.00 26.29 -8.68
C GLY A 271 -2.35 25.53 -9.83
N LYS A 272 -1.04 25.25 -9.77
CA LYS A 272 -0.31 24.50 -10.78
C LYS A 272 0.08 23.12 -10.28
N THR A 273 0.09 22.17 -11.21
CA THR A 273 0.67 20.84 -10.99
C THR A 273 2.15 20.97 -10.66
N LYS A 274 2.64 20.18 -9.70
CA LYS A 274 4.04 20.19 -9.28
C LYS A 274 4.67 18.80 -9.35
N SER A 275 6.00 18.77 -9.38
CA SER A 275 6.75 17.56 -9.06
C SER A 275 6.83 17.44 -7.54
N ALA A 276 6.51 16.26 -7.02
CA ALA A 276 6.47 15.95 -5.60
C ALA A 276 7.53 14.89 -5.31
N GLN A 277 8.47 15.22 -4.45
CA GLN A 277 9.58 14.32 -4.12
C GLN A 277 9.23 13.50 -2.88
N VAL A 278 9.30 12.18 -2.95
CA VAL A 278 9.18 11.33 -1.75
C VAL A 278 10.26 11.75 -0.74
N THR A 279 9.87 11.95 0.51
CA THR A 279 10.82 12.28 1.59
C THR A 279 11.25 11.03 2.34
N THR A 280 12.47 11.07 2.89
CA THR A 280 13.04 10.01 3.75
C THR A 280 13.01 10.39 5.22
N SER A 281 12.28 11.45 5.58
CA SER A 281 12.23 11.95 6.95
C SER A 281 11.49 10.96 7.86
N ALA A 282 12.11 10.62 9.00
CA ALA A 282 11.45 9.79 10.00
C ALA A 282 10.28 10.56 10.64
N ILE A 283 9.20 9.88 11.00
CA ILE A 283 8.01 10.54 11.56
C ILE A 283 7.71 9.95 12.92
N TYR A 284 7.68 10.80 13.94
CA TYR A 284 7.41 10.39 15.31
C TYR A 284 6.11 11.01 15.78
N LYS A 285 5.15 10.18 16.18
CA LYS A 285 3.95 10.62 16.90
C LYS A 285 4.11 10.32 18.38
N ASP A 286 4.06 11.36 19.20
CA ASP A 286 4.17 11.26 20.66
C ASP A 286 5.41 10.47 21.12
N GLY A 287 6.52 10.62 20.38
CA GLY A 287 7.79 9.94 20.65
C GLY A 287 7.91 8.53 20.05
N LYS A 288 6.81 7.94 19.55
CA LYS A 288 6.84 6.66 18.83
C LYS A 288 6.99 6.91 17.34
N GLU A 289 7.93 6.23 16.69
CA GLU A 289 8.02 6.24 15.22
C GLU A 289 6.74 5.64 14.65
N ILE A 290 6.08 6.36 13.76
CA ILE A 290 4.89 5.91 13.04
C ILE A 290 5.13 6.00 11.56
N SER A 291 4.37 5.20 10.82
CA SER A 291 4.64 5.02 9.43
C SER A 291 3.72 5.77 8.48
N LEU A 292 4.24 6.77 7.73
CA LEU A 292 3.48 7.57 6.77
C LEU A 292 4.34 7.99 5.58
N THR A 293 3.73 8.07 4.40
CA THR A 293 4.37 8.63 3.21
C THR A 293 4.20 10.14 3.16
N ALA A 294 5.31 10.85 2.99
CA ALA A 294 5.33 12.30 2.82
C ALA A 294 6.02 12.69 1.52
N TYR A 295 5.50 13.73 0.88
CA TYR A 295 6.08 14.33 -0.30
C TYR A 295 6.54 15.76 -0.05
N ASN A 296 7.77 16.08 -0.39
CA ASN A 296 8.24 17.45 -0.45
C ASN A 296 7.74 18.12 -1.73
N ILE A 297 6.96 19.19 -1.57
CA ILE A 297 6.48 20.04 -2.65
C ILE A 297 6.78 21.48 -2.28
N GLY A 298 7.66 22.13 -3.04
CA GLY A 298 8.04 23.52 -2.77
C GLY A 298 8.63 23.76 -1.38
N GLY A 299 9.39 22.78 -0.85
CA GLY A 299 10.02 22.88 0.47
C GLY A 299 9.11 22.53 1.66
N SER A 300 7.85 22.16 1.42
CA SER A 300 6.91 21.73 2.46
C SER A 300 6.58 20.25 2.35
N ASN A 301 6.34 19.59 3.48
CA ASN A 301 5.95 18.18 3.51
C ASN A 301 4.42 18.03 3.44
N PHE A 302 3.96 17.32 2.42
CA PHE A 302 2.57 17.01 2.14
C PHE A 302 2.27 15.56 2.49
N PHE A 303 1.13 15.34 3.14
CA PHE A 303 0.69 14.04 3.64
C PHE A 303 -0.72 13.73 3.17
N LYS A 304 -0.98 12.44 2.94
CA LYS A 304 -2.33 11.93 2.68
C LYS A 304 -3.22 12.27 3.87
N LEU A 305 -4.35 12.94 3.61
CA LEU A 305 -5.25 13.42 4.66
C LEU A 305 -5.69 12.29 5.60
N ARG A 306 -6.07 11.15 5.02
CA ARG A 306 -6.59 10.02 5.78
C ARG A 306 -5.56 9.43 6.73
N ASP A 307 -4.27 9.47 6.39
CA ASP A 307 -3.20 8.93 7.22
C ASP A 307 -3.00 9.81 8.46
N ILE A 308 -2.98 11.13 8.28
CA ILE A 308 -2.93 12.10 9.40
C ILE A 308 -4.21 12.01 10.23
N ALA A 309 -5.37 11.92 9.59
CA ALA A 309 -6.64 11.81 10.28
C ALA A 309 -6.73 10.54 11.13
N LYS A 310 -6.27 9.39 10.61
CA LYS A 310 -6.13 8.16 11.38
C LYS A 310 -5.19 8.33 12.56
N ALA A 311 -4.02 8.95 12.34
CA ALA A 311 -3.02 9.15 13.38
C ALA A 311 -3.56 9.97 14.57
N PHE A 312 -4.38 11.00 14.31
CA PHE A 312 -4.94 11.89 15.32
C PHE A 312 -6.41 11.63 15.68
N ASP A 313 -7.00 10.55 15.15
CA ASP A 313 -8.42 10.20 15.35
C ASP A 313 -9.36 11.37 14.98
N ILE A 314 -9.21 11.89 13.76
CA ILE A 314 -10.01 12.98 13.18
C ILE A 314 -10.97 12.38 12.15
N GLY A 315 -12.25 12.76 12.20
CA GLY A 315 -13.23 12.35 11.20
C GLY A 315 -12.94 12.98 9.84
N VAL A 316 -12.99 12.16 8.78
CA VAL A 316 -12.90 12.60 7.39
C VAL A 316 -14.14 12.15 6.65
N THR A 317 -14.71 13.03 5.82
CA THR A 317 -15.87 12.72 4.97
C THR A 317 -15.63 13.16 3.54
N TRP A 318 -16.25 12.47 2.60
CA TRP A 318 -16.29 12.86 1.20
C TRP A 318 -17.73 13.08 0.75
N ASP A 319 -18.00 14.22 0.12
CA ASP A 319 -19.25 14.53 -0.56
C ASP A 319 -18.97 14.69 -2.05
N GLY A 320 -19.22 13.62 -2.81
CA GLY A 320 -19.02 13.55 -4.26
C GLY A 320 -19.84 14.59 -5.04
N PRO A 321 -21.16 14.71 -4.82
CA PRO A 321 -22.00 15.72 -5.49
C PRO A 321 -21.47 17.15 -5.38
N THR A 322 -20.91 17.53 -4.23
CA THR A 322 -20.39 18.90 -4.04
C THR A 322 -18.89 19.03 -4.18
N ASN A 323 -18.18 17.93 -4.48
CA ASN A 323 -16.72 17.83 -4.51
C ASN A 323 -16.08 18.40 -3.22
N THR A 324 -16.59 17.97 -2.07
CA THR A 324 -16.20 18.50 -0.76
C THR A 324 -15.54 17.44 0.11
N VAL A 325 -14.33 17.77 0.60
CA VAL A 325 -13.65 17.06 1.68
C VAL A 325 -14.04 17.70 3.00
N GLY A 326 -14.53 16.90 3.94
CA GLY A 326 -14.81 17.32 5.32
C GLY A 326 -13.74 16.83 6.28
N ILE A 327 -13.31 17.72 7.17
CA ILE A 327 -12.44 17.44 8.33
C ILE A 327 -13.26 17.81 9.57
N ASP A 328 -13.55 16.82 10.42
CA ASP A 328 -14.43 16.98 11.59
C ASP A 328 -13.71 16.53 12.86
N THR A 329 -13.32 17.50 13.67
CA THR A 329 -12.60 17.27 14.94
C THR A 329 -13.51 16.83 16.07
N GLY A 330 -14.84 16.89 15.89
CA GLY A 330 -15.83 16.34 16.82
C GLY A 330 -16.12 14.86 16.58
N LYS A 331 -15.61 14.28 15.49
CA LYS A 331 -15.78 12.87 15.13
C LYS A 331 -14.46 12.12 15.20
N ARG A 332 -14.58 10.82 15.43
CA ARG A 332 -13.49 9.87 15.33
C ARG A 332 -13.19 9.53 13.87
N TYR A 333 -11.97 9.08 13.62
CA TYR A 333 -11.63 8.50 12.33
C TYR A 333 -12.35 7.15 12.17
N VAL A 334 -12.91 6.92 10.98
CA VAL A 334 -13.51 5.65 10.58
C VAL A 334 -12.85 5.26 9.26
N ALA A 335 -12.27 4.05 9.22
CA ALA A 335 -11.75 3.50 7.97
C ALA A 335 -12.94 3.24 7.02
N GLU A 336 -12.75 3.53 5.74
CA GLU A 336 -13.75 3.22 4.71
C GLU A 336 -13.65 1.77 4.25
#